data_AF-A0A660N9E6-F1
#
_entry.id   AF-A0A660N9E6-F1
#
_cell.length_a   1.000
_cell.length_b   1.000
_cell.length_c   1.000
_cell.angle_alpha   90.00
_cell.angle_beta   90.00
_cell.angle_gamma   90.00
#
_symmetry.space_group_name_H-M   'P 1'
#
loop_
_entity.id
_entity.type
_entity.pdbx_description
1 polymer ?
#
loop_
_entity_poly.entity_id
_entity_poly.type
_entity_poly.pdbx_seq_one_letter_code
_entity_poly.pdbx_strand_id
1 'polypeptide(L)' 'AFVGEVVLSRPITPFLAAAQARGCTIQVATDMLFEQIPAYLEYFGLETTTPEVLRQVAQL' A
#
# COMPACT_ATOMS: atom_id res chain seq x y z
N ALA A 1 16.23 -9.37 -1.45
CA ALA A 1 16.05 -7.93 -1.67
C ALA A 1 14.62 -7.55 -1.27
N PHE A 2 14.36 -6.26 -1.01
CA PHE A 2 13.03 -5.74 -0.75
C PHE A 2 12.53 -4.98 -1.99
N VAL A 3 11.34 -5.31 -2.49
CA VAL A 3 10.79 -4.72 -3.72
C VAL A 3 9.40 -4.18 -3.44
N GLY A 4 9.24 -2.87 -3.55
CA GLY A 4 7.95 -2.19 -3.49
C GLY A 4 7.51 -1.74 -4.88
N GLU A 5 6.20 -1.63 -5.07
CA GLU A 5 5.60 -0.99 -6.23
C GLU A 5 4.41 -0.12 -5.77
N VAL A 6 4.15 0.95 -6.51
CA VAL A 6 3.09 1.92 -6.22
C VAL A 6 1.87 1.80 -7.14
N VAL A 7 1.82 0.77 -7.97
CA VAL A 7 0.71 0.53 -8.92
C VAL A 7 -0.48 -0.06 -8.18
N LEU A 8 -1.60 0.66 -8.19
CA LEU A 8 -2.83 0.29 -7.46
C LEU A 8 -3.83 -0.56 -8.27
N SER A 9 -3.48 -0.99 -9.49
CA SER A 9 -4.43 -1.69 -10.38
C SER A 9 -4.84 -3.09 -9.91
N ARG A 10 -3.91 -3.85 -9.31
CA ARG A 10 -4.14 -5.16 -8.68
C ARG A 10 -3.14 -5.35 -7.53
N PRO A 11 -3.50 -6.06 -6.45
CA PRO A 11 -2.61 -6.22 -5.30
C PRO A 11 -1.23 -6.81 -5.65
N ILE A 12 -1.20 -7.83 -6.52
CA ILE A 12 0.05 -8.43 -7.04
C ILE A 12 0.14 -8.19 -8.54
N THR A 13 1.02 -7.28 -8.94
CA THR A 13 1.32 -7.02 -10.35
C THR A 13 2.29 -8.07 -10.92
N PRO A 14 2.51 -8.11 -12.25
CA PRO A 14 3.50 -9.01 -12.84
C PRO A 14 4.91 -8.72 -12.32
N PHE A 15 5.22 -7.45 -12.01
CA PHE A 15 6.51 -7.06 -11.48
C PHE A 15 6.70 -7.63 -10.07
N LEU A 16 5.71 -7.48 -9.18
CA LEU A 16 5.77 -8.03 -7.83
C LEU A 16 5.75 -9.57 -7.84
N ALA A 17 4.98 -10.20 -8.73
CA ALA A 17 5.01 -11.65 -8.91
C ALA A 17 6.40 -12.16 -9.32
N ALA A 18 7.05 -11.48 -10.27
CA ALA A 18 8.42 -11.81 -10.69
C ALA A 18 9.44 -11.59 -9.55
N ALA A 19 9.28 -10.54 -8.74
CA ALA A 19 10.11 -10.30 -7.57
C ALA A 19 9.94 -11.40 -6.51
N GLN A 20 8.69 -11.79 -6.23
CA GLN A 20 8.37 -12.87 -5.30
C GLN A 20 8.95 -14.22 -5.76
N ALA A 21 8.84 -14.54 -7.06
CA ALA A 21 9.43 -15.76 -7.64
C ALA A 21 10.97 -15.81 -7.52
N ARG A 22 11.61 -14.65 -7.36
CA ARG A 22 13.06 -14.53 -7.09
C ARG A 22 13.40 -14.53 -5.59
N GLY A 23 12.42 -14.78 -4.72
CA GLY A 23 12.60 -14.79 -3.26
C GLY A 23 12.74 -13.39 -2.64
N CYS A 24 12.30 -12.34 -3.33
CA CYS A 24 12.25 -11.01 -2.72
C CYS A 24 11.09 -10.91 -1.74
N THR A 25 11.33 -10.22 -0.63
CA THR A 25 10.24 -9.65 0.18
C THR A 25 9.59 -8.55 -0.64
N ILE A 26 8.26 -8.59 -0.76
CA ILE A 26 7.50 -7.62 -1.56
C ILE A 26 6.69 -6.69 -0.65
N GLN A 27 6.45 -5.47 -1.14
CA GLN A 27 5.52 -4.51 -0.54
C GLN A 27 4.50 -4.10 -1.60
N VAL A 28 3.23 -4.32 -1.31
CA VAL A 28 2.13 -3.98 -2.23
C VAL A 28 1.72 -2.51 -2.09
N ALA A 29 1.24 -1.93 -3.17
CA ALA A 29 0.90 -0.51 -3.26
C ALA A 29 -0.18 -0.08 -2.26
N THR A 30 -1.22 -0.90 -2.06
CA THR A 30 -2.33 -0.57 -1.16
C THR A 30 -1.88 -0.41 0.29
N ASP A 31 -0.97 -1.27 0.76
CA ASP A 31 -0.41 -1.14 2.11
C ASP A 31 0.37 0.16 2.24
N MET A 32 1.19 0.52 1.24
CA MET A 32 1.89 1.80 1.23
C MET A 32 0.93 2.98 1.22
N LEU A 33 -0.22 2.86 0.54
CA LEU A 33 -1.25 3.90 0.49
C LEU A 33 -1.93 4.07 1.85
N PHE A 34 -2.24 2.99 2.57
CA PHE A 34 -2.83 3.08 3.91
C PHE A 34 -1.92 3.80 4.91
N GLU A 35 -0.61 3.62 4.80
CA GLU A 35 0.36 4.37 5.61
C GLU A 35 0.46 5.86 5.22
N GLN A 36 0.16 6.21 3.97
CA GLN A 36 0.27 7.58 3.46
C GLN A 36 -0.99 8.43 3.70
N ILE A 37 -2.18 7.83 3.69
CA ILE A 37 -3.46 8.54 3.85
C ILE A 37 -3.49 9.42 5.11
N PRO A 38 -3.07 8.96 6.31
CA PRO A 38 -3.06 9.80 7.51
C PRO A 38 -2.24 11.09 7.34
N ALA A 39 -1.07 10.98 6.70
CA ALA A 39 -0.21 12.14 6.43
C ALA A 39 -0.84 13.10 5.41
N TYR A 40 -1.56 12.57 4.41
CA TYR A 40 -2.31 13.41 3.47
C TYR A 40 -3.46 14.15 4.15
N LEU A 41 -4.23 13.47 5.00
CA LEU A 41 -5.32 14.09 5.75
C LEU A 41 -4.81 15.22 6.64
N GLU A 42 -3.71 14.99 7.36
CA GLU A 42 -3.04 16.02 8.17
C GLU A 42 -2.56 17.19 7.31
N TYR A 43 -1.89 16.92 6.19
CA TYR A 43 -1.40 17.95 5.28
C TYR A 43 -2.52 18.84 4.73
N PHE A 44 -3.69 18.26 4.44
CA PHE A 44 -4.85 19.00 3.93
C PHE A 44 -5.73 19.62 5.05
N GLY A 45 -5.38 19.43 6.33
CA GLY A 45 -6.17 19.94 7.46
C GLY A 45 -7.51 19.24 7.65
N LEU A 46 -7.62 17.98 7.23
CA LEU A 46 -8.81 17.14 7.37
C LEU A 46 -8.70 16.27 8.64
N GLU A 47 -9.84 15.76 9.11
CA GLU A 47 -9.85 14.75 10.18
C GLU A 47 -9.05 13.51 9.73
N THR A 48 -8.15 13.04 10.58
CA THR A 48 -7.23 11.94 10.27
C THR A 48 -7.80 10.57 10.67
N THR A 49 -7.08 9.51 10.33
CA THR A 49 -7.41 8.11 10.63
C THR A 49 -6.14 7.28 10.84
N THR A 50 -6.25 5.97 11.07
CA THR A 50 -5.10 5.07 11.13
C THR A 50 -5.09 4.06 9.97
N PRO A 51 -3.91 3.54 9.58
CA PRO A 51 -3.81 2.47 8.59
C PRO A 51 -4.66 1.24 8.93
N GLU A 52 -4.79 0.88 10.22
CA GLU A 52 -5.62 -0.24 10.69
C GLU A 52 -7.09 0.00 10.40
N VAL A 53 -7.60 1.20 10.67
CA VAL A 53 -8.99 1.57 10.37
C VAL A 53 -9.23 1.51 8.87
N LEU A 54 -8.30 2.02 8.06
CA LEU A 54 -8.40 1.97 6.60
C LEU A 54 -8.46 0.53 6.07
N ARG A 55 -7.63 -0.38 6.60
CA ARG A 55 -7.66 -1.82 6.25
C ARG A 55 -8.99 -2.49 6.60
N GLN A 56 -9.68 -2.04 7.66
CA GLN A 56 -10.97 -2.59 8.07
C GLN A 56 -12.13 -2.16 7.16
N VAL A 57 -12.06 -0.96 6.58
CA VAL A 57 -13.18 -0.37 5.81
C VAL A 57 -12.98 -0.41 4.30
N ALA A 58 -11.77 -0.67 3.82
CA ALA A 58 -11.47 -0.70 2.40
C ALA A 58 -12.16 -1.87 1.67
N GLN A 59 -12.59 -1.61 0.43
CA GLN A 59 -13.12 -2.60 -0.50
C GLN A 59 -12.09 -2.79 -1.62
N LEU A 60 -11.32 -3.89 -1.56
CA LEU A 60 -10.17 -4.20 -2.43
C LEU A 60 -10.45 -5.39 -3.35
#